data_AF-A0A534A9I6-F1
#
_entry.id   AF-A0A534A9I6-F1
#
_cell.length_a   1.000
_cell.length_b   1.000
_cell.length_c   1.000
_cell.angle_alpha   90.00
_cell.angle_beta   90.00
_cell.angle_gamma   90.00
#
_symmetry.space_group_name_H-M   'P 1'
#
loop_
_entity.id
_entity.type
_entity.pdbx_description
1 polymer ?
#
loop_
_entity_poly.entity_id
_entity_poly.type
_entity_poly.pdbx_seq_one_letter_code
_entity_poly.pdbx_strand_id
1 'polypeptide(L)'
;MSRLNQLLFFGLAALISAAAIAAEPEFFPRKAEPGKTYPFSEAVRVGDMLYLAGEIGLGADGKLATGGIKAETKQVMDNIGANLARHHASFDQVVQCTVALADIKEWSDFN
;
A
#
# COMPACT_ATOMS: atom_id res chain seq x y z
N MET A 1 17.59 -51.92 15.87
CA MET A 1 17.81 -50.46 15.71
C MET A 1 17.14 -49.79 16.90
N SER A 2 17.89 -49.11 17.76
CA SER A 2 17.41 -48.67 19.08
C SER A 2 16.43 -47.49 18.96
N ARG A 3 15.46 -47.40 19.88
CA ARG A 3 14.48 -46.29 19.99
C ARG A 3 15.14 -44.90 20.04
N LEU A 4 16.44 -44.85 20.36
CA LEU A 4 17.28 -43.66 20.33
C LEU A 4 17.43 -43.06 18.92
N ASN A 5 17.56 -43.88 17.88
CA ASN A 5 17.63 -43.38 16.50
C ASN A 5 16.29 -42.85 15.98
N GLN A 6 15.15 -43.37 16.46
CA GLN A 6 13.84 -42.83 16.09
C GLN A 6 13.59 -41.47 16.76
N LEU A 7 13.96 -41.30 18.03
CA LEU A 7 13.84 -40.01 18.73
C LEU A 7 14.77 -38.93 18.16
N LEU A 8 15.98 -39.30 17.72
CA LEU A 8 16.90 -38.39 17.02
C LEU A 8 16.36 -37.93 15.66
N PHE A 9 15.69 -38.81 14.90
CA PHE A 9 15.08 -38.44 13.61
C PHE A 9 13.84 -37.54 13.78
N PHE A 10 13.01 -37.75 14.81
CA PHE A 10 11.87 -36.88 15.10
C PHE A 10 12.29 -35.52 15.68
N GLY A 11 13.36 -35.46 16.48
CA GLY A 11 13.91 -34.21 17.01
C GLY A 11 14.54 -33.31 15.94
N LEU A 12 15.16 -33.90 14.91
CA LEU A 12 15.81 -33.14 13.83
C LEU A 12 14.81 -32.54 12.83
N ALA A 13 13.64 -33.15 12.64
CA ALA A 13 12.56 -32.59 11.80
C ALA A 13 11.81 -31.41 12.46
N ALA A 14 11.86 -31.29 13.79
CA ALA A 14 11.26 -30.18 14.54
C ALA A 14 12.15 -28.92 14.59
N LEU A 15 13.37 -29.00 14.03
CA LEU A 15 14.35 -27.91 13.93
C LEU A 15 14.46 -27.35 12.51
N ILE A 16 13.41 -27.50 11.68
CA ILE A 16 13.27 -26.66 10.49
C ILE A 16 12.98 -25.25 11.00
N SER A 17 14.08 -24.52 11.12
CA SER A 17 14.23 -23.11 11.43
C SER A 17 12.96 -22.31 11.10
N ALA A 18 12.37 -21.69 12.13
CA ALA A 18 11.53 -20.52 11.98
C ALA A 18 12.42 -19.33 11.54
N ALA A 19 13.06 -19.47 10.38
CA ALA A 19 13.48 -18.30 9.64
C ALA A 19 12.17 -17.64 9.22
N ALA A 20 11.90 -16.45 9.76
CA ALA A 20 10.89 -15.59 9.20
C ALA A 20 11.23 -15.46 7.70
N ILE A 21 10.42 -16.10 6.85
CA ILE A 21 10.47 -15.84 5.41
C ILE A 21 10.14 -14.38 5.31
N ALA A 22 11.13 -13.55 4.98
CA ALA A 22 10.89 -12.16 4.67
C ALA A 22 9.83 -12.15 3.57
N ALA A 23 8.69 -11.51 3.83
CA ALA A 23 7.62 -11.48 2.85
C ALA A 23 8.16 -10.79 1.59
N GLU A 24 8.08 -11.49 0.46
CA GLU A 24 8.49 -10.93 -0.83
C GLU A 24 7.52 -9.81 -1.24
N PRO A 25 8.00 -8.75 -1.90
CA PRO A 25 7.14 -7.67 -2.35
C PRO A 25 6.25 -8.12 -3.53
N GLU A 26 4.95 -7.91 -3.39
CA GLU A 26 3.98 -7.99 -4.48
C GLU A 26 3.75 -6.58 -5.03
N PHE A 27 4.08 -6.38 -6.30
CA PHE A 27 3.94 -5.09 -6.98
C PHE A 27 2.61 -4.98 -7.71
N PHE A 28 1.90 -3.87 -7.52
CA PHE A 28 0.70 -3.52 -8.28
C PHE A 28 1.03 -2.35 -9.22
N PRO A 29 1.36 -2.61 -10.50
CA PRO A 29 1.79 -1.55 -11.42
C PRO A 29 0.67 -0.55 -11.68
N ARG A 30 1.00 0.74 -11.70
CA ARG A 30 0.05 1.77 -12.14
C ARG A 30 -0.29 1.53 -13.61
N LYS A 31 -1.59 1.51 -13.92
CA LYS A 31 -2.05 1.35 -15.31
C LYS A 31 -1.45 2.47 -16.17
N ALA A 32 -0.76 2.09 -17.24
CA ALA A 32 -0.22 3.04 -18.20
C ALA A 32 -1.38 3.81 -18.86
N GLU A 33 -1.25 5.14 -18.89
CA GLU A 33 -2.12 6.01 -19.67
C GLU A 33 -1.47 6.27 -21.05
N PRO A 34 -2.23 6.51 -22.12
CA PRO A 34 -1.64 6.83 -23.43
C PRO A 34 -0.62 7.97 -23.33
N GLY A 35 0.63 7.69 -23.70
CA GLY A 35 1.72 8.66 -23.64
C GLY A 35 2.32 8.92 -22.26
N LYS A 36 1.92 8.18 -21.21
CA LYS A 36 2.51 8.28 -19.87
C LYS A 36 3.03 6.93 -19.41
N THR A 37 4.31 6.90 -19.03
CA THR A 37 4.92 5.80 -18.29
C THR A 37 5.23 6.28 -16.87
N TYR A 38 4.92 5.44 -15.88
CA TYR A 38 5.19 5.74 -14.48
C TYR A 38 6.30 4.79 -14.00
N PRO A 39 7.42 5.30 -13.47
CA PRO A 39 8.52 4.46 -12.98
C PRO A 39 8.22 3.89 -11.57
N PHE A 40 6.95 3.75 -11.20
CA PHE A 40 6.51 3.30 -9.88
C PHE A 40 5.20 2.51 -9.96
N SER A 41 4.97 1.67 -8.95
CA SER A 41 3.72 0.91 -8.76
C SER A 41 2.69 1.76 -8.04
N GLU A 42 1.40 1.59 -8.34
CA GLU A 42 0.33 2.30 -7.61
C GLU A 42 0.21 1.82 -6.16
N ALA A 43 0.57 0.56 -5.91
CA ALA A 43 0.73 0.01 -4.57
C ALA A 43 1.79 -1.10 -4.56
N VAL A 44 2.32 -1.41 -3.38
CA VAL A 44 3.17 -2.58 -3.12
C VAL A 44 2.73 -3.22 -1.81
N ARG A 45 2.57 -4.54 -1.79
CA ARG A 45 2.28 -5.31 -0.57
C ARG A 45 3.51 -6.06 -0.13
N VAL A 46 3.83 -5.98 1.16
CA VAL A 46 4.91 -6.75 1.82
C VAL A 46 4.31 -7.39 3.06
N GLY A 47 4.02 -8.69 2.99
CA GLY A 47 3.25 -9.40 4.01
C GLY A 47 1.84 -8.80 4.14
N ASP A 48 1.45 -8.41 5.34
CA ASP A 48 0.13 -7.83 5.61
C ASP A 48 0.09 -6.31 5.41
N MET A 49 1.23 -5.66 5.13
CA MET A 49 1.32 -4.22 4.94
C MET A 49 1.13 -3.84 3.47
N LEU A 50 0.20 -2.91 3.21
CA LEU A 50 -0.03 -2.30 1.90
C LEU A 50 0.53 -0.87 1.89
N TYR A 51 1.48 -0.61 0.99
CA TYR A 51 2.04 0.71 0.75
C TYR A 51 1.45 1.29 -0.52
N LEU A 52 0.71 2.39 -0.39
CA LEU A 52 0.15 3.13 -1.51
C LEU A 52 1.18 4.16 -2.01
N ALA A 53 1.25 4.35 -3.32
CA ALA A 53 1.92 5.53 -3.88
C ALA A 53 1.17 6.81 -3.46
N GLY A 54 1.86 7.96 -3.52
CA GLY A 54 1.22 9.24 -3.25
C GLY A 54 0.08 9.52 -4.23
N GLU A 55 -1.08 9.88 -3.70
CA GLU A 55 -2.27 10.25 -4.48
C GLU A 55 -2.43 11.77 -4.51
N ILE A 56 -2.91 12.28 -5.64
CA ILE A 56 -3.27 13.69 -5.85
C ILE A 56 -4.72 13.78 -6.30
N GLY A 57 -5.32 14.98 -6.15
CA GLY A 57 -6.74 15.22 -6.36
C GLY A 57 -7.16 15.26 -7.83
N LEU A 58 -6.66 14.32 -8.66
CA LEU A 58 -7.03 14.20 -10.06
C LEU A 58 -8.37 13.47 -10.20
N GLY A 59 -9.27 14.04 -11.00
CA GLY A 59 -10.48 13.38 -11.46
C GLY A 59 -10.21 12.35 -12.56
N ALA A 60 -11.28 11.68 -13.01
CA ALA A 60 -11.21 10.69 -14.10
C ALA A 60 -10.77 11.28 -15.45
N ASP A 61 -10.87 12.60 -15.60
CA ASP A 61 -10.39 13.36 -16.76
C ASP A 61 -8.88 13.67 -16.70
N GLY A 62 -8.21 13.25 -15.63
CA GLY A 62 -6.78 13.48 -15.41
C GLY A 62 -6.43 14.92 -15.02
N LYS A 63 -7.41 15.72 -14.57
CA LYS A 63 -7.20 17.11 -14.11
C LYS A 63 -7.46 17.23 -12.62
N LEU A 64 -6.83 18.21 -11.98
CA LEU A 64 -7.11 18.54 -10.58
C LEU A 64 -8.57 18.95 -10.40
N ALA A 65 -9.18 18.47 -9.32
CA ALA A 65 -10.54 18.82 -8.96
C ALA A 65 -10.67 20.35 -8.85
N THR A 66 -11.72 20.90 -9.47
CA THR A 66 -11.96 22.34 -9.46
C THR A 66 -12.56 22.75 -8.12
N GLY A 67 -12.02 23.80 -7.49
CA GLY A 67 -12.49 24.32 -6.20
C GLY A 67 -11.39 24.49 -5.15
N GLY A 68 -10.12 24.29 -5.52
CA GLY A 68 -8.97 24.45 -4.63
C GLY A 68 -8.87 23.33 -3.60
N ILE A 69 -8.13 23.59 -2.52
CA ILE A 69 -7.69 22.56 -1.55
C ILE A 69 -8.81 21.64 -1.04
N LYS A 70 -10.04 22.14 -0.82
CA LYS A 70 -11.16 21.31 -0.32
C LYS A 70 -11.61 20.29 -1.36
N ALA A 71 -11.78 20.72 -2.60
CA ALA A 71 -12.20 19.84 -3.69
C ALA A 71 -11.09 18.84 -4.03
N GLU A 72 -9.84 19.30 -4.06
CA GLU A 72 -8.66 18.47 -4.30
C GLU A 72 -8.49 17.42 -3.19
N THR A 73 -8.61 17.82 -1.91
CA THR A 73 -8.54 16.90 -0.76
C THR A 73 -9.63 15.85 -0.83
N LYS A 74 -10.88 16.24 -1.11
CA LYS A 74 -11.96 15.27 -1.30
C LYS A 74 -11.63 14.27 -2.41
N GLN A 75 -11.13 14.75 -3.54
CA GLN A 75 -10.76 13.87 -4.66
C GLN A 75 -9.59 12.95 -4.31
N VAL A 76 -8.59 13.42 -3.55
CA VAL A 76 -7.52 12.56 -2.99
C VAL A 76 -8.12 11.44 -2.15
N MET A 77 -9.04 11.76 -1.24
CA MET A 77 -9.67 10.76 -0.37
C MET A 77 -10.52 9.75 -1.17
N ASP A 78 -11.27 10.20 -2.17
CA ASP A 78 -12.01 9.31 -3.08
C ASP A 78 -11.06 8.37 -3.83
N ASN A 79 -9.92 8.89 -4.32
CA ASN A 79 -8.90 8.11 -5.02
C ASN A 79 -8.23 7.08 -4.10
N ILE A 80 -7.85 7.47 -2.88
CA ILE A 80 -7.29 6.55 -1.87
C ILE A 80 -8.29 5.44 -1.53
N GLY A 81 -9.56 5.80 -1.34
CA GLY A 81 -10.62 4.82 -1.04
C GLY A 81 -10.80 3.80 -2.16
N ALA A 82 -10.82 4.26 -3.41
CA ALA A 82 -10.86 3.37 -4.57
C ALA A 82 -9.61 2.48 -4.67
N ASN A 83 -8.43 3.02 -4.36
CA ASN A 83 -7.18 2.27 -4.37
C ASN A 83 -7.18 1.18 -3.28
N LEU A 84 -7.52 1.52 -2.04
CA LEU A 84 -7.69 0.57 -0.93
C LEU A 84 -8.67 -0.56 -1.29
N ALA A 85 -9.84 -0.21 -1.86
CA ALA A 85 -10.85 -1.20 -2.23
C ALA A 85 -10.36 -2.21 -3.28
N ARG A 86 -9.55 -1.78 -4.27
CA ARG A 86 -8.92 -2.68 -5.26
C ARG A 86 -7.98 -3.70 -4.62
N HIS A 87 -7.45 -3.40 -3.43
CA HIS A 87 -6.56 -4.26 -2.67
C HIS A 87 -7.24 -4.91 -1.45
N HIS A 88 -8.58 -4.97 -1.45
CA HIS A 88 -9.40 -5.55 -0.38
C HIS A 88 -9.11 -4.93 0.99
N ALA A 89 -8.78 -3.64 1.02
CA ALA A 89 -8.55 -2.84 2.22
C ALA A 89 -9.58 -1.71 2.34
N SER A 90 -9.56 -1.02 3.48
CA SER A 90 -10.46 0.10 3.81
C SER A 90 -9.76 1.14 4.67
N PHE A 91 -10.41 2.29 4.85
CA PHE A 91 -9.87 3.36 5.70
C PHE A 91 -9.66 2.95 7.16
N ASP A 92 -10.47 2.01 7.67
CA ASP A 92 -10.35 1.50 9.05
C ASP A 92 -9.03 0.74 9.30
N GLN A 93 -8.31 0.38 8.22
CA GLN A 93 -7.03 -0.32 8.26
C GLN A 93 -5.83 0.61 8.02
N VAL A 94 -6.07 1.91 7.83
CA VAL A 94 -5.01 2.90 7.63
C VAL A 94 -4.36 3.23 8.98
N VAL A 95 -3.11 2.80 9.14
CA VAL A 95 -2.34 3.01 10.38
C VAL A 95 -1.42 4.23 10.33
N GLN A 96 -1.12 4.74 9.14
CA GLN A 96 -0.26 5.91 8.92
C GLN A 96 -0.64 6.59 7.60
N CYS A 97 -0.66 7.92 7.59
CA CYS A 97 -0.69 8.73 6.37
C CYS A 97 0.34 9.86 6.43
N THR A 98 0.84 10.27 5.27
CA THR A 98 1.73 11.42 5.11
C THR A 98 1.09 12.38 4.12
N VAL A 99 0.90 13.63 4.52
CA VAL A 99 0.28 14.67 3.70
C VAL A 99 1.33 15.71 3.35
N ALA A 100 1.47 16.01 2.06
CA ALA A 100 2.31 17.09 1.55
C ALA A 100 1.42 18.18 0.96
N LEU A 101 1.42 19.36 1.57
CA LEU A 101 0.69 20.54 1.08
C LEU A 101 1.62 21.42 0.24
N ALA A 102 1.09 21.97 -0.86
CA ALA A 102 1.83 22.93 -1.68
C ALA A 102 2.00 24.29 -0.98
N ASP A 103 1.00 24.73 -0.21
CA ASP A 103 1.05 25.88 0.67
C ASP A 103 0.55 25.49 2.07
N ILE A 104 1.40 25.64 3.08
CA ILE A 104 1.05 25.32 4.48
C ILE A 104 -0.08 26.20 5.02
N LYS A 105 -0.35 27.37 4.42
CA LYS A 105 -1.48 28.22 4.79
C LYS A 105 -2.82 27.54 4.59
N GLU A 106 -2.89 26.54 3.70
CA GLU A 106 -4.11 25.79 3.43
C GLU A 106 -4.39 24.67 4.44
N TRP A 107 -3.51 24.46 5.43
CA TRP A 107 -3.64 23.41 6.43
C TRP A 107 -5.01 23.36 7.11
N SER A 108 -5.58 24.53 7.45
CA SER A 108 -6.88 24.60 8.11
C SER A 108 -8.05 24.26 7.19
N ASP A 109 -7.90 24.42 5.88
CA ASP A 109 -8.95 24.06 4.91
C ASP A 109 -8.84 22.58 4.48
N PHE A 110 -7.65 21.99 4.62
CA PHE A 110 -7.38 20.57 4.40
C PHE A 110 -7.91 19.67 5.52
N ASN A 111 -7.65 20.01 6.78
CA ASN A 111 -8.01 19.22 7.98
C ASN A 111 -9.47 19.37 8.39
#